data_AF-A0A7L5PIV2-F1
#
_entry.id   AF-A0A7L5PIV2-F1
#
_cell.length_a   1.000
_cell.length_b   1.000
_cell.length_c   1.000
_cell.angle_alpha   90.00
_cell.angle_beta   90.00
_cell.angle_gamma   90.00
#
_symmetry.space_group_name_H-M   'P 1'
#
loop_
_entity.id
_entity.type
_entity.pdbx_description
1 polymer ?
#
loop_
_entity_poly.entity_id
_entity_poly.type
_entity_poly.pdbx_seq_one_letter_code
_entity_poly.pdbx_strand_id
1 'polypeptide(L)' 'SDRPDLSNYMPSGEWTMKDYRGWKHSVTYACCPKTPYLDITYHFVLLRLPLYF' A
#
# COMPACT_ATOMS: atom_id res chain seq x y z
N SER A 1 -1.85 11.37 -7.96
CA SER A 1 -2.68 10.17 -7.77
C SER A 1 -2.08 9.41 -6.61
N ASP A 2 -2.82 9.20 -5.52
CA ASP A 2 -2.34 8.46 -4.35
C ASP A 2 -2.43 6.94 -4.55
N ARG A 3 -2.33 6.48 -5.80
CA ARG A 3 -2.41 5.06 -6.15
C ARG A 3 -1.09 4.63 -6.77
N PRO A 4 -0.55 3.47 -6.38
CA PRO A 4 0.61 2.90 -7.06
C PRO A 4 0.30 2.63 -8.53
N ASP A 5 1.32 2.78 -9.37
CA ASP A 5 1.23 2.45 -10.79
C ASP A 5 1.16 0.93 -10.98
N LEU A 6 0.22 0.50 -11.82
CA LEU A 6 0.01 -0.90 -12.16
C LEU A 6 0.20 -1.16 -13.66
N SER A 7 0.79 -0.20 -14.41
CA SER A 7 1.01 -0.32 -15.85
C SER A 7 1.75 -1.59 -16.25
N ASN A 8 2.66 -2.09 -15.41
CA ASN A 8 3.42 -3.32 -15.61
C ASN A 8 3.12 -4.40 -14.55
N TYR A 9 1.89 -4.44 -14.04
CA TYR A 9 1.48 -5.44 -13.06
C TYR A 9 1.22 -6.80 -13.71
N MET A 10 1.90 -7.84 -13.21
CA MET A 10 1.61 -9.24 -13.58
C MET A 10 0.59 -9.83 -12.60
N PRO A 11 -0.60 -10.27 -13.07
CA PRO A 11 -1.62 -10.85 -12.20
C PRO A 11 -1.16 -12.19 -11.61
N SER A 12 -1.50 -12.42 -10.34
CA SER A 12 -1.28 -13.72 -9.68
C SER A 12 -2.40 -14.70 -10.06
N GLY A 13 -2.05 -15.98 -10.21
CA GLY A 13 -3.03 -17.07 -10.38
C GLY A 13 -3.79 -17.44 -9.11
N GLU A 14 -3.34 -16.97 -7.95
CA GLU A 14 -3.93 -17.30 -6.64
C GLU A 14 -4.56 -16.10 -5.94
N TRP A 15 -4.15 -14.87 -6.26
CA TRP A 15 -4.59 -13.67 -5.56
C TRP A 15 -5.09 -12.61 -6.54
N THR A 16 -6.29 -12.09 -6.28
CA THR A 16 -6.87 -10.97 -7.01
C THR A 16 -6.70 -9.68 -6.22
N MET A 17 -6.14 -8.64 -6.85
CA MET A 17 -6.04 -7.31 -6.25
C MET A 17 -7.42 -6.61 -6.32
N LYS A 18 -7.99 -6.30 -5.15
CA LYS A 18 -9.32 -5.65 -5.01
C LYS A 18 -9.22 -4.14 -4.84
N ASP A 19 -8.28 -3.67 -4.03
CA ASP A 19 -7.99 -2.25 -3.85
C ASP A 19 -6.50 -2.04 -3.63
N TYR A 20 -6.01 -0.87 -4.02
CA TYR A 20 -4.60 -0.48 -3.89
C TYR A 20 -4.52 1.04 -3.75
N ARG A 21 -3.85 1.48 -2.69
CA ARG A 21 -3.77 2.90 -2.33
C ARG A 21 -2.47 3.18 -1.58
N GLY A 22 -2.00 4.41 -1.67
CA GLY A 22 -0.91 4.97 -0.91
C GLY A 22 -1.41 6.13 -0.06
N TRP A 23 -0.82 6.32 1.11
CA TRP A 23 -1.04 7.50 1.95
C TRP A 23 0.32 8.02 2.38
N LYS A 24 0.45 9.34 2.35
CA LYS A 24 1.59 10.04 2.93
C LYS A 24 1.20 10.49 4.33
N HIS A 25 1.95 10.06 5.33
CA HIS A 25 1.81 10.56 6.69
C HIS A 25 2.96 11.49 7.04
N SER A 26 2.67 12.39 7.97
CA SER A 26 3.62 13.32 8.56
C SER A 26 3.51 13.18 10.06
N VAL A 27 4.45 12.46 10.67
CA VAL A 27 4.43 12.13 12.09
C VAL A 27 5.51 12.94 12.81
N THR A 28 5.11 13.66 13.85
CA THR A 28 6.04 14.37 14.72
C THR A 28 6.20 13.58 16.02
N TYR A 29 7.41 13.06 16.22
CA TYR A 29 7.71 12.29 17.44
C TYR A 29 8.07 13.22 18.61
N ALA A 30 7.73 12.80 19.83
CA ALA A 30 8.03 13.56 21.05
C ALA A 30 9.53 13.78 21.28
N CYS A 31 10.40 12.90 20.75
CA CYS A 31 11.85 13.07 20.83
C CYS A 31 12.38 14.25 20.00
N CYS A 32 11.69 14.61 18.90
CA CYS A 32 12.14 15.63 17.95
C CYS A 32 10.94 16.46 17.44
N PRO A 33 10.47 17.47 18.20
CA PRO A 33 9.27 18.24 17.85
C PRO A 33 9.43 19.14 16.62
N LYS A 34 10.67 19.44 16.22
CA LYS A 34 11.00 20.40 15.16
C LYS A 34 11.03 19.78 13.77
N THR A 35 11.13 18.46 13.67
CA THR A 35 11.31 17.75 12.40
C THR A 35 10.17 16.74 12.22
N PRO A 36 9.23 16.98 11.29
CA PRO A 36 8.24 15.96 10.93
C PRO A 36 8.93 14.85 10.14
N TYR A 37 8.70 13.60 10.54
CA TYR A 37 9.13 12.43 9.81
C TYR A 37 8.03 12.04 8.83
N LEU A 38 8.40 11.88 7.57
CA LEU A 38 7.47 11.52 6.52
C LEU A 38 7.56 10.02 6.24
N ASP A 39 6.41 9.37 6.16
CA ASP A 39 6.29 8.01 5.67
C ASP A 39 5.25 7.92 4.56
N ILE A 40 5.45 6.97 3.67
CA ILE A 40 4.50 6.64 2.61
C ILE A 40 4.12 5.18 2.81
N THR A 41 2.86 4.96 3.20
CA THR A 41 2.33 3.62 3.43
C THR A 41 1.49 3.21 2.22
N TYR A 42 1.87 2.10 1.58
CA TYR A 42 1.08 1.47 0.53
C TYR A 42 0.28 0.30 1.11
N HIS A 43 -1.02 0.26 0.79
CA HIS A 43 -1.92 -0.80 1.20
C HIS A 43 -2.49 -1.49 -0.02
N PHE A 44 -2.46 -2.83 0.00
CA PHE A 44 -3.01 -3.68 -1.04
C PHE A 44 -4.03 -4.63 -0.42
N VAL A 45 -5.26 -4.56 -0.89
CA VAL A 45 -6.32 -5.50 -0.50
C VAL A 45 -6.33 -6.63 -1.52
N LEU A 46 -5.96 -7.83 -1.08
CA LEU A 46 -5.88 -9.02 -1.92
C LEU A 46 -6.96 -10.03 -1.50
N LEU A 47 -7.64 -10.62 -2.48
CA LEU A 47 -8.58 -11.72 -2.30
C LEU A 47 -7.97 -13.02 -2.83
N ARG A 48 -7.91 -14.06 -2.00
CA ARG A 48 -7.46 -15.40 -2.43
C ARG A 48 -8.52 -16.05 -3.33
N LEU A 49 -8.07 -16.65 -4.43
CA LEU A 49 -8.89 -17.45 -5.34
C LEU A 49 -8.99 -18.89 -4.81
N PRO A 50 -10.20 -19.45 -4.65
CA PRO A 50 -10.40 -20.76 -4.02
C PRO A 50 -10.21 -21.95 -4.99
N LEU A 51 -9.31 -21.85 -5.97
CA LEU A 51 -9.09 -22.91 -6.97
C LEU A 51 -8.26 -24.08 -6.41
N TYR A 52 -7.33 -23.80 -5.51
CA TYR A 52 -6.52 -24.77 -4.77
C TYR A 52 -6.40 -24.29 -3.31
N PHE A 53 -6.65 -25.20 -2.36
CA PHE A 53 -6.68 -24.92 -0.92
C PHE A 53 -5.40 -25.32 -0.22
#